data_AF-A0A0F0HK29-F1
#
_entry.id   AF-A0A0F0HK29-F1
#
_cell.length_a   1.000
_cell.length_b   1.000
_cell.length_c   1.000
_cell.angle_alpha   90.00
_cell.angle_beta   90.00
_cell.angle_gamma   90.00
#
_symmetry.space_group_name_H-M   'P 1'
#
loop_
_entity.id
_entity.type
_entity.pdbx_description
1 polymer ?
#
loop_
_entity_poly.entity_id
_entity_poly.type
_entity_poly.pdbx_seq_one_letter_code
_entity_poly.pdbx_strand_id
1 'polypeptide(L)'
;RITGSLHMTVQTAVLIETLTALGAEVRWCSCNIVSTQDHAAAAIAVGPKGTPEHTQGVPVFARKGETLEADWWFTEQTLTCPYCRTPNMTLDDGRDATLLIYKGVEFDKDAMAPDPSTVDHDECRIILELANCNLP
;
A
#
# COMPACT_ATOMS: atom_id res chain seq x y z
N ARG A 1 -12.40 4.53 -6.01
CA ARG A 1 -11.58 4.28 -4.81
C ARG A 1 -10.45 3.36 -5.24
N ILE A 2 -9.29 3.94 -5.46
CA ILE A 2 -8.14 3.26 -6.05
C ILE A 2 -7.11 3.05 -4.96
N THR A 3 -6.67 1.81 -4.80
CA THR A 3 -5.42 1.49 -4.09
C THR A 3 -4.33 1.36 -5.15
N GLY A 4 -3.25 2.13 -5.00
CA GLY A 4 -2.08 2.06 -5.85
C GLY A 4 -0.88 1.43 -5.14
N SER A 5 -0.20 0.52 -5.82
CA SER A 5 1.05 -0.13 -5.38
C SER A 5 2.08 -0.04 -6.50
N LEU A 6 2.65 1.15 -6.64
CA LEU A 6 3.60 1.55 -7.71
C LEU A 6 4.69 2.40 -7.07
N HIS A 7 5.90 2.37 -7.62
CA HIS A 7 7.02 3.22 -7.19
C HIS A 7 6.58 4.66 -6.85
N MET A 8 6.82 5.11 -5.62
CA MET A 8 6.39 6.44 -5.17
C MET A 8 7.40 7.54 -5.59
N THR A 9 7.32 7.95 -6.85
CA THR A 9 8.24 8.91 -7.49
C THR A 9 7.54 10.22 -7.86
N VAL A 10 8.30 11.21 -8.35
CA VAL A 10 7.75 12.43 -8.97
C VAL A 10 6.85 12.10 -10.16
N GLN A 11 7.18 11.08 -10.94
CA GLN A 11 6.35 10.66 -12.09
C GLN A 11 5.02 10.09 -11.60
N THR A 12 5.06 9.24 -10.58
CA THR A 12 3.86 8.66 -9.95
C THR A 12 3.04 9.73 -9.22
N ALA A 13 3.67 10.76 -8.67
CA ALA A 13 2.96 11.91 -8.09
C ALA A 13 2.03 12.58 -9.13
N VAL A 14 2.50 12.80 -10.36
CA VAL A 14 1.67 13.33 -11.45
C VAL A 14 0.54 12.37 -11.82
N LEU A 15 0.80 11.06 -11.84
CA LEU A 15 -0.23 10.05 -12.06
C LEU A 15 -1.32 10.11 -10.98
N ILE A 16 -0.94 10.17 -9.70
CA ILE A 16 -1.86 10.26 -8.56
C ILE A 16 -2.72 11.52 -8.67
N GLU A 17 -2.11 12.69 -8.92
CA GLU A 17 -2.87 13.94 -9.09
C GLU A 17 -3.76 13.93 -10.33
N THR A 18 -3.37 13.22 -11.39
CA THR A 18 -4.25 13.02 -12.55
C THR A 18 -5.48 12.21 -12.19
N LEU A 19 -5.32 11.12 -11.44
CA LEU A 19 -6.44 10.29 -10.98
C LEU A 19 -7.39 11.08 -10.07
N THR A 20 -6.86 11.86 -9.12
CA THR A 20 -7.69 12.67 -8.23
C THR A 20 -8.36 13.83 -8.95
N ALA A 21 -7.68 14.48 -9.91
CA ALA A 21 -8.27 15.51 -10.77
C ALA A 21 -9.45 14.97 -11.60
N LEU A 22 -9.43 13.69 -11.96
CA LEU A 22 -10.53 12.99 -12.63
C LEU A 22 -11.60 12.44 -11.65
N GLY A 23 -11.48 12.73 -10.35
CA GLY A 23 -12.49 12.42 -9.34
C GLY A 23 -12.24 11.13 -8.55
N ALA A 24 -11.07 10.51 -8.66
CA ALA A 24 -10.76 9.32 -7.87
C ALA A 24 -10.38 9.67 -6.42
N GLU A 25 -10.94 8.94 -5.46
CA GLU A 25 -10.35 8.77 -4.12
C GLU A 25 -9.21 7.75 -4.22
N VAL A 26 -8.00 8.12 -3.81
CA VAL A 26 -6.76 7.34 -4.00
C VAL A 26 -6.06 7.10 -2.66
N ARG A 27 -5.43 5.94 -2.48
CA ARG A 27 -4.46 5.62 -1.42
C ARG A 27 -3.25 4.98 -2.08
N TRP A 28 -2.04 5.22 -1.58
CA TRP A 28 -0.82 4.77 -2.26
C TRP A 28 0.24 4.18 -1.31
N CYS A 29 0.89 3.10 -1.75
CA CYS A 29 2.20 2.64 -1.27
C CYS A 29 3.18 2.50 -2.44
N SER A 30 4.47 2.39 -2.11
CA SER A 30 5.48 1.96 -3.07
C SER A 30 5.43 0.44 -3.24
N CYS A 31 5.89 -0.07 -4.38
CA CYS A 31 6.09 -1.51 -4.62
C CYS A 31 7.57 -1.92 -4.50
N ASN A 32 8.41 -1.05 -3.93
CA ASN A 32 9.82 -1.34 -3.75
C ASN A 32 10.49 -0.41 -2.72
N ILE A 33 11.19 -1.04 -1.78
CA ILE A 33 11.86 -0.45 -0.63
C ILE A 33 12.89 0.65 -0.92
N VAL A 34 13.46 0.73 -2.13
CA VAL A 34 14.47 1.76 -2.48
C VAL A 34 13.98 2.79 -3.50
N SER A 35 12.77 2.62 -4.04
CA SER A 35 12.30 3.38 -5.19
C SER A 35 11.65 4.73 -4.84
N THR A 36 11.18 4.88 -3.61
CA THR A 36 10.50 6.10 -3.17
C THR A 36 11.40 7.33 -3.27
N GLN A 37 10.83 8.43 -3.76
CA GLN A 37 11.38 9.76 -3.68
C GLN A 37 10.63 10.50 -2.57
N ASP A 38 11.24 10.64 -1.39
CA ASP A 38 10.54 11.12 -0.18
C ASP A 38 9.89 12.50 -0.35
N HIS A 39 10.51 13.38 -1.12
CA HIS A 39 9.95 14.70 -1.43
C HIS A 39 8.68 14.61 -2.30
N ALA A 40 8.56 13.61 -3.19
CA ALA A 40 7.35 13.35 -3.95
C ALA A 40 6.26 12.73 -3.06
N ALA A 41 6.61 11.78 -2.20
CA ALA A 41 5.71 11.21 -1.21
C ALA A 41 5.12 12.30 -0.29
N ALA A 42 5.98 13.19 0.23
CA ALA A 42 5.57 14.32 1.06
C ALA A 42 4.67 15.31 0.29
N ALA A 43 5.04 15.66 -0.95
CA ALA A 43 4.23 16.58 -1.77
C ALA A 43 2.83 16.02 -2.03
N ILE A 44 2.71 14.71 -2.26
CA ILE A 44 1.42 14.05 -2.49
C ILE A 44 0.59 13.91 -1.21
N ALA A 45 1.22 13.70 -0.06
CA ALA A 45 0.54 13.74 1.21
C ALA A 45 0.01 15.14 1.54
N VAL A 46 0.82 16.19 1.29
CA VAL A 46 0.43 17.60 1.49
C VAL A 46 -0.66 18.03 0.49
N GLY A 47 -0.54 17.62 -0.77
CA GLY A 47 -1.43 18.01 -1.85
C GLY A 47 -1.19 19.44 -2.36
N PRO A 48 -1.70 19.78 -3.56
CA PRO A 48 -1.34 21.01 -4.27
C PRO A 48 -1.85 22.31 -3.60
N LYS A 49 -2.74 22.19 -2.61
CA LYS A 49 -3.32 23.32 -1.85
C LYS A 49 -3.11 23.19 -0.34
N GLY A 50 -2.45 22.14 0.12
CA GLY A 50 -2.21 21.91 1.54
C GLY A 50 -0.90 22.55 2.02
N THR A 51 -0.64 22.40 3.31
CA THR A 51 0.65 22.65 3.94
C THR A 51 1.08 21.43 4.75
N PRO A 52 2.34 21.34 5.20
CA PRO A 52 2.78 20.26 6.08
C PRO A 52 1.93 20.11 7.35
N GLU A 53 1.44 21.22 7.91
CA GLU A 53 0.60 21.26 9.11
C GLU A 53 -0.88 20.98 8.80
N HIS A 54 -1.30 21.19 7.54
CA HIS A 54 -2.67 21.01 7.09
C HIS A 54 -2.70 20.35 5.71
N THR A 55 -2.53 19.03 5.73
CA THR A 55 -2.49 18.21 4.52
C THR A 55 -3.86 18.12 3.86
N GLN A 56 -3.88 18.22 2.54
CA GLN A 56 -5.07 18.12 1.69
C GLN A 56 -4.87 17.15 0.51
N GLY A 57 -3.80 16.34 0.58
CA GLY A 57 -3.45 15.37 -0.44
C GLY A 57 -4.12 14.02 -0.21
N VAL A 58 -3.43 12.96 -0.64
CA VAL A 58 -3.90 11.57 -0.48
C VAL A 58 -3.09 10.83 0.60
N PRO A 59 -3.64 9.77 1.21
CA PRO A 59 -2.86 8.89 2.06
C PRO A 59 -1.72 8.22 1.27
N VAL A 60 -0.49 8.42 1.73
CA VAL A 60 0.72 7.81 1.18
C VAL A 60 1.46 7.07 2.29
N PHE A 61 1.74 5.79 2.06
CA PHE A 61 2.49 4.90 2.93
C PHE A 61 3.75 4.47 2.17
N ALA A 62 4.75 5.34 2.14
CA ALA A 62 5.99 5.10 1.42
C ALA A 62 7.11 6.02 1.93
N ARG A 63 8.33 5.49 2.03
CA ARG A 63 9.59 6.22 2.24
C ARG A 63 10.74 5.48 1.57
N LYS A 64 11.88 6.13 1.39
CA LYS A 64 13.07 5.47 0.85
C LYS A 64 13.81 4.69 1.92
N GLY A 65 14.24 3.47 1.60
CA GLY A 65 15.01 2.61 2.50
C GLY A 65 14.15 1.93 3.55
N GLU A 66 12.98 1.43 3.14
CA GLU A 66 12.10 0.61 3.99
C GLU A 66 12.75 -0.74 4.31
N THR A 67 12.32 -1.36 5.42
CA THR A 67 12.53 -2.79 5.63
C THR A 67 11.41 -3.57 4.92
N LEU A 68 11.59 -4.87 4.69
CA LEU A 68 10.55 -5.69 4.07
C LEU A 68 9.27 -5.72 4.91
N GLU A 69 9.38 -5.72 6.23
CA GLU A 69 8.23 -5.67 7.14
C GLU A 69 7.45 -4.35 6.99
N ALA A 70 8.15 -3.22 6.83
CA ALA A 70 7.52 -1.93 6.63
C ALA A 70 6.81 -1.83 5.28
N ASP A 71 7.38 -2.39 4.23
CA ASP A 71 6.82 -2.42 2.86
C ASP A 71 5.52 -3.23 2.80
N TRP A 72 5.50 -4.43 3.39
CA TRP A 72 4.28 -5.24 3.51
C TRP A 72 3.23 -4.58 4.42
N TRP A 73 3.65 -3.94 5.51
CA TRP A 73 2.74 -3.17 6.35
C TRP A 73 2.15 -1.97 5.60
N PHE A 74 2.94 -1.22 4.82
CA PHE A 74 2.44 -0.13 3.99
C PHE A 74 1.46 -0.61 2.90
N THR A 75 1.73 -1.77 2.31
CA THR A 75 0.80 -2.40 1.36
C THR A 75 -0.54 -2.69 2.01
N GLU A 76 -0.54 -3.26 3.21
CA GLU A 76 -1.75 -3.45 4.02
C GLU A 76 -2.46 -2.13 4.34
N GLN A 77 -1.74 -1.12 4.84
CA GLN A 77 -2.33 0.20 5.15
C GLN A 77 -2.96 0.85 3.92
N THR A 78 -2.44 0.56 2.73
CA THR A 78 -2.97 1.09 1.47
C THR A 78 -4.25 0.36 1.05
N LEU A 79 -4.35 -0.94 1.31
CA LEU A 79 -5.54 -1.75 1.04
C LEU A 79 -6.64 -1.58 2.10
N THR A 80 -6.25 -1.31 3.36
CA THR A 80 -7.16 -1.20 4.49
C THR A 80 -7.52 0.26 4.76
N CYS A 81 -8.80 0.52 4.95
CA CYS A 81 -9.29 1.83 5.37
C CYS A 81 -10.38 1.66 6.42
N PRO A 82 -10.04 1.72 7.72
CA PRO A 82 -10.99 1.42 8.78
C PRO A 82 -12.16 2.42 8.84
N TYR A 83 -11.98 3.62 8.28
CA TYR A 83 -12.96 4.71 8.33
C TYR A 83 -13.57 5.03 6.95
N CYS A 84 -13.20 4.31 5.90
CA CYS A 84 -13.73 4.54 4.57
C CYS A 84 -14.13 3.25 3.87
N ARG A 85 -14.82 3.40 2.74
CA ARG A 85 -15.29 2.25 1.95
C ARG A 85 -14.09 1.52 1.37
N THR A 86 -14.15 0.19 1.35
CA THR A 86 -13.15 -0.69 0.73
C THR A 86 -12.80 -0.24 -0.71
N PRO A 87 -11.54 -0.38 -1.15
CA PRO A 87 -11.15 -0.05 -2.51
C PRO A 87 -12.01 -0.85 -3.51
N ASN A 88 -12.29 -0.24 -4.66
CA ASN A 88 -13.05 -0.89 -5.73
C ASN A 88 -12.21 -1.10 -7.00
N MET A 89 -10.97 -0.63 -7.01
CA MET A 89 -9.99 -0.84 -8.07
C MET A 89 -8.58 -0.89 -7.46
N THR A 90 -7.71 -1.70 -8.05
CA THR A 90 -6.27 -1.77 -7.73
C THR A 90 -5.48 -1.36 -8.96
N LEU A 91 -4.44 -0.55 -8.77
CA LEU A 91 -3.48 -0.16 -9.80
C LEU A 91 -2.10 -0.61 -9.30
N ASP A 92 -1.51 -1.60 -9.97
CA ASP A 92 -0.45 -2.44 -9.37
C ASP A 92 0.74 -2.61 -10.32
N ASP A 93 1.94 -2.60 -9.77
CA ASP A 93 3.22 -2.83 -10.43
C ASP A 93 4.08 -3.70 -9.49
N GLY A 94 4.54 -4.86 -9.94
CA GLY A 94 5.14 -5.88 -9.07
C GLY A 94 4.15 -6.91 -8.51
N ARG A 95 2.84 -6.58 -8.47
CA ARG A 95 1.71 -7.45 -8.07
C ARG A 95 1.56 -7.67 -6.55
N ASP A 96 2.22 -6.89 -5.69
CA ASP A 96 2.18 -7.10 -4.23
C ASP A 96 0.79 -6.86 -3.64
N ALA A 97 0.11 -5.78 -4.06
CA ALA A 97 -1.25 -5.51 -3.63
C ALA A 97 -2.21 -6.62 -4.09
N THR A 98 -2.08 -7.06 -5.35
CA THR A 98 -2.85 -8.18 -5.90
C THR A 98 -2.58 -9.46 -5.11
N LEU A 99 -1.32 -9.79 -4.83
CA LEU A 99 -0.92 -10.97 -4.08
C LEU A 99 -1.55 -10.98 -2.69
N LEU A 100 -1.47 -9.87 -1.96
CA LEU A 100 -2.02 -9.77 -0.60
C LEU A 100 -3.54 -9.93 -0.58
N ILE A 101 -4.26 -9.38 -1.58
CA ILE A 101 -5.70 -9.61 -1.74
C ILE A 101 -5.99 -11.10 -1.99
N TYR A 102 -5.29 -11.74 -2.94
CA TYR A 102 -5.51 -13.14 -3.27
C TYR A 102 -5.23 -14.08 -2.09
N LYS A 103 -4.12 -13.85 -1.37
CA LYS A 103 -3.74 -14.62 -0.20
C LYS A 103 -4.67 -14.38 0.98
N GLY A 104 -5.11 -13.15 1.20
CA GLY A 104 -6.13 -12.85 2.21
C GLY A 104 -7.42 -13.64 1.99
N VAL A 105 -7.92 -13.70 0.75
CA VAL A 105 -9.11 -14.49 0.40
C VAL A 105 -8.87 -16.01 0.52
N GLU A 106 -7.67 -16.49 0.20
CA GLU A 106 -7.29 -17.89 0.37
C GLU A 106 -7.35 -18.28 1.86
N PHE A 107 -6.69 -17.50 2.72
CA PHE A 107 -6.58 -17.82 4.15
C PHE A 107 -7.87 -17.56 4.93
N ASP A 108 -8.70 -16.60 4.52
CA ASP A 108 -10.02 -16.35 5.10
C ASP A 108 -10.97 -17.54 4.90
N LYS A 109 -10.90 -18.21 3.75
CA LYS A 109 -11.70 -19.43 3.48
C LYS A 109 -11.36 -20.57 4.43
N ASP A 110 -10.09 -20.69 4.78
CA ASP A 110 -9.58 -21.74 5.65
C ASP A 110 -9.57 -21.32 7.13
N ALA A 111 -9.99 -20.07 7.43
CA ALA A 111 -9.95 -19.42 8.74
C ALA A 111 -8.57 -19.47 9.43
N MET A 112 -7.50 -19.65 8.64
CA MET A 112 -6.12 -19.74 9.15
C MET A 112 -5.14 -19.55 7.99
N ALA A 113 -4.09 -18.75 8.21
CA ALA A 113 -2.94 -18.74 7.30
C ALA A 113 -1.93 -19.82 7.74
N PRO A 114 -1.13 -20.37 6.81
CA PRO A 114 -0.05 -21.29 7.16
C PRO A 114 0.89 -20.73 8.24
N ASP A 115 1.49 -21.62 9.02
CA ASP A 115 2.50 -21.25 10.03
C ASP A 115 3.72 -20.61 9.33
N PRO A 116 4.13 -19.39 9.68
CA PRO A 116 5.26 -18.71 9.05
C PRO A 116 6.59 -19.48 9.13
N SER A 117 6.75 -20.40 10.08
CA SER A 117 7.94 -21.26 10.19
C SER A 117 8.04 -22.34 9.10
N THR A 118 6.99 -22.51 8.28
CA THR A 118 6.94 -23.51 7.20
C THR A 118 7.56 -23.03 5.89
N VAL A 119 8.00 -21.76 5.83
CA VAL A 119 8.62 -21.16 4.63
C VAL A 119 10.03 -20.66 4.93
N ASP A 120 10.94 -20.86 3.97
CA ASP A 120 12.35 -20.45 4.11
C ASP A 120 12.62 -19.03 3.58
N HIS A 121 11.67 -18.43 2.86
CA HIS A 121 11.83 -17.10 2.25
C HIS A 121 11.26 -16.02 3.17
N ASP A 122 12.09 -15.02 3.52
CA ASP A 122 11.72 -13.96 4.47
C ASP A 122 10.45 -13.23 4.10
N GLU A 123 10.28 -12.90 2.82
CA GLU A 123 9.09 -12.19 2.32
C GLU A 123 7.82 -13.02 2.50
N CYS A 124 7.89 -14.33 2.23
CA CYS A 124 6.76 -15.24 2.43
C CYS A 124 6.42 -15.33 3.92
N ARG A 125 7.43 -15.42 4.79
CA ARG A 125 7.25 -15.45 6.24
C ARG A 125 6.54 -14.19 6.73
N ILE A 126 6.97 -13.01 6.28
CA ILE A 126 6.36 -11.71 6.64
C ILE A 126 4.89 -11.65 6.19
N ILE A 127 4.56 -12.09 4.98
CA ILE A 127 3.17 -12.11 4.49
C ILE A 127 2.29 -13.03 5.36
N LEU A 128 2.81 -14.20 5.77
CA LEU A 128 2.09 -15.13 6.64
C LEU A 128 1.91 -14.57 8.06
N GLU A 129 2.92 -13.89 8.61
CA GLU A 129 2.83 -13.19 9.89
C GLU A 129 1.77 -12.09 9.85
N LEU A 130 1.79 -11.28 8.80
CA LEU A 130 0.80 -10.23 8.56
C LEU A 130 -0.61 -10.81 8.43
N ALA A 131 -0.79 -11.91 7.69
CA ALA A 131 -2.10 -12.56 7.55
C ALA A 131 -2.64 -13.09 8.89
N ASN A 132 -1.82 -13.80 9.67
CA ASN A 132 -2.24 -14.37 10.96
C ASN A 132 -2.60 -13.31 12.01
N CYS A 133 -2.07 -12.08 11.91
CA CYS A 133 -2.46 -10.98 12.79
C CYS A 133 -3.85 -10.38 12.46
N ASN A 134 -4.36 -10.61 11.25
CA ASN A 134 -5.55 -9.94 10.72
C ASN A 134 -6.73 -10.87 10.45
N LEU A 135 -6.51 -12.18 10.43
CA LEU A 135 -7.60 -13.16 10.37
C LEU A 135 -8.41 -13.12 11.68
N PRO A 136 -9.75 -13.27 11.60
CA PRO A 136 -10.66 -13.21 12.76
C PRO A 136 -10.54 -14.38 13.74
#